data_AF-A0AAE2SC91-F1
#
_entry.id   AF-A0AAE2SC91-F1
#
_cell.length_a   1.000
_cell.length_b   1.000
_cell.length_c   1.000
_cell.angle_alpha   90.00
_cell.angle_beta   90.00
_cell.angle_gamma   90.00
#
_symmetry.space_group_name_H-M   'P 1'
#
loop_
_entity.id
_entity.type
_entity.pdbx_description
1 polymer ?
#
loop_
_entity_poly.entity_id
_entity_poly.type
_entity_poly.pdbx_seq_one_letter_code
_entity_poly.pdbx_strand_id
1 'polypeptide(L)'
;MKNLIITSLIAGLGIASATAEENADGKAAYMTCSACHSADGKGLPIGDKKMAPSLAGSKIVTGDPAVLALVVLKGIKKEGTDYIGAMAPLEGVYADDKKLADVLTYVRQSFGNSAEAVTPEDAAKFRAQWKDEKEPVTRAKLGELEKK
;
A
#
# COMPACT_ATOMS: atom_id res chain seq x y z
N MET A 1 -34.76 -37.80 -23.02
CA MET A 1 -34.11 -36.78 -23.88
C MET A 1 -33.51 -35.72 -22.96
N LYS A 2 -32.28 -35.31 -23.26
CA LYS A 2 -31.32 -34.61 -22.39
C LYS A 2 -31.74 -33.16 -22.08
N ASN A 3 -31.42 -32.75 -20.84
CA ASN A 3 -30.97 -31.44 -20.31
C ASN A 3 -31.31 -30.14 -21.07
N LEU A 4 -31.63 -29.08 -20.33
CA LEU A 4 -30.67 -27.98 -20.08
C LEU A 4 -31.17 -27.08 -18.93
N ILE A 5 -30.48 -27.15 -17.79
CA ILE A 5 -30.49 -26.11 -16.76
C ILE A 5 -29.39 -25.13 -17.17
N ILE A 6 -29.75 -23.90 -17.51
CA ILE A 6 -28.79 -22.81 -17.72
C ILE A 6 -28.67 -22.05 -16.41
N THR A 7 -27.83 -22.56 -15.51
CA THR A 7 -27.27 -21.76 -14.41
C THR A 7 -26.14 -20.94 -14.99
N SER A 8 -26.43 -19.69 -15.34
CA SER A 8 -25.40 -18.70 -15.64
C SER A 8 -24.88 -18.16 -14.31
N LEU A 9 -23.86 -18.82 -13.77
CA LEU A 9 -23.07 -18.28 -12.66
C LEU A 9 -22.04 -17.32 -13.28
N ILE A 10 -22.41 -16.04 -13.39
CA ILE A 10 -21.42 -14.99 -13.64
C ILE A 10 -20.72 -14.75 -12.30
N ALA A 11 -19.64 -15.49 -12.06
CA ALA A 11 -18.64 -15.11 -11.06
C ALA A 11 -17.95 -13.85 -11.59
N GLY A 12 -18.54 -12.69 -11.32
CA GLY A 12 -17.88 -11.42 -11.59
C GLY A 12 -16.64 -11.33 -10.71
N LEU A 13 -15.46 -11.23 -11.33
CA LEU A 13 -14.29 -10.61 -10.70
C LEU A 13 -14.66 -9.13 -10.46
N GLY A 14 -15.43 -8.88 -9.41
CA GLY A 14 -15.71 -7.54 -8.94
C GLY A 14 -14.46 -7.03 -8.23
N ILE A 15 -13.81 -6.01 -8.80
CA ILE A 15 -12.78 -5.25 -8.10
C ILE A 15 -13.46 -4.67 -6.85
N ALA A 16 -13.16 -5.22 -5.68
CA ALA A 16 -13.69 -4.70 -4.43
C ALA A 16 -13.20 -3.25 -4.27
N SER A 17 -14.12 -2.32 -4.42
CA SER A 17 -13.89 -0.88 -4.25
C SER A 17 -14.22 -0.50 -2.82
N ALA A 18 -13.44 0.40 -2.24
CA ALA A 18 -13.68 0.87 -0.88
C ALA A 18 -15.02 1.60 -0.76
N THR A 19 -15.66 1.46 0.39
CA THR A 19 -16.85 2.28 0.70
C THR A 19 -16.47 3.76 0.91
N ALA A 20 -17.46 4.66 0.90
CA ALA A 20 -17.22 6.08 1.16
C ALA A 20 -16.66 6.33 2.58
N GLU A 21 -17.09 5.55 3.57
CA GLU A 21 -16.60 5.60 4.96
C GLU A 21 -15.16 5.08 5.07
N GLU A 22 -14.88 3.92 4.46
CA GLU A 22 -13.54 3.33 4.39
C GLU A 22 -12.54 4.28 3.68
N ASN A 23 -12.99 4.99 2.65
CA ASN A 23 -12.19 6.00 1.97
C ASN A 23 -11.90 7.22 2.87
N ALA A 24 -12.87 7.64 3.69
CA ALA A 24 -12.67 8.74 4.65
C ALA A 24 -11.67 8.36 5.76
N ASP A 25 -11.80 7.15 6.33
CA ASP A 25 -10.87 6.61 7.32
C ASP A 25 -9.46 6.47 6.75
N GLY A 26 -9.34 5.91 5.54
CA GLY A 26 -8.07 5.76 4.84
C GLY A 26 -7.41 7.10 4.53
N LYS A 27 -8.20 8.12 4.14
CA LYS A 27 -7.71 9.49 3.96
C LYS A 27 -7.21 10.12 5.26
N ALA A 28 -7.93 9.91 6.36
CA ALA A 28 -7.51 10.40 7.67
C ALA A 28 -6.20 9.72 8.12
N ALA A 29 -6.09 8.41 7.90
CA ALA A 29 -4.88 7.64 8.16
C ALA A 29 -3.68 8.11 7.30
N TYR A 30 -3.93 8.46 6.03
CA TYR A 30 -2.92 9.00 5.10
C TYR A 30 -2.27 10.30 5.56
N MET A 31 -2.87 11.06 6.48
CA MET A 31 -2.28 12.32 6.96
C MET A 31 -0.86 12.12 7.52
N THR A 32 -0.57 10.97 8.13
CA THR A 32 0.79 10.59 8.55
C THR A 32 1.74 10.50 7.35
N CYS A 33 1.31 9.87 6.26
CA CYS A 33 2.10 9.68 5.04
C CYS A 33 2.32 11.01 4.30
N SER A 34 1.35 11.92 4.36
CA SER A 34 1.38 13.20 3.65
C SER A 34 2.52 14.12 4.09
N ALA A 35 3.06 13.94 5.30
CA ALA A 35 4.22 14.70 5.79
C ALA A 35 5.45 14.54 4.88
N CYS A 36 5.57 13.39 4.20
CA CYS A 36 6.69 13.10 3.30
C CYS A 36 6.24 12.94 1.84
N HIS A 37 5.07 12.32 1.61
CA HIS A 37 4.54 12.07 0.27
C HIS A 37 3.68 13.23 -0.29
N SER A 38 3.49 14.30 0.49
CA SER A 38 2.59 15.42 0.20
C SER A 38 1.11 15.03 0.16
N ALA A 39 0.21 16.02 0.27
CA ALA A 39 -1.23 15.77 0.25
C ALA A 39 -1.71 15.19 -1.09
N ASP A 40 -1.03 15.50 -2.19
CA ASP A 40 -1.35 15.02 -3.54
C ASP A 40 -0.57 13.75 -3.95
N GLY A 41 0.22 13.17 -3.03
CA GLY A 41 0.96 11.94 -3.26
C GLY A 41 2.15 12.05 -4.22
N LYS A 42 2.53 13.25 -4.69
CA LYS A 42 3.64 13.42 -5.66
C LYS A 42 5.04 13.43 -5.05
N GLY A 43 5.12 13.33 -3.72
CA GLY A 43 6.33 13.49 -2.94
C GLY A 43 6.67 14.95 -2.68
N LEU A 44 7.19 15.25 -1.50
CA LEU A 44 7.54 16.60 -1.09
C LEU A 44 8.92 17.01 -1.65
N PRO A 45 9.02 18.05 -2.52
CA PRO A 45 10.31 18.56 -2.97
C PRO A 45 11.11 19.22 -1.84
N ILE A 46 12.41 18.97 -1.79
CA ILE A 46 13.36 19.61 -0.87
C ILE A 46 14.62 19.97 -1.67
N GLY A 47 14.70 21.23 -2.10
CA GLY A 47 15.76 21.68 -3.01
C GLY A 47 15.69 20.94 -4.36
N ASP A 48 16.81 20.34 -4.76
CA ASP A 48 16.96 19.52 -5.97
C ASP A 48 16.49 18.07 -5.79
N LYS A 49 16.06 17.68 -4.58
CA LYS A 49 15.68 16.31 -4.19
C LYS A 49 14.22 16.25 -3.75
N LYS A 50 13.79 15.05 -3.35
CA LYS A 50 12.49 14.84 -2.67
C LYS A 50 12.67 14.24 -1.29
N MET A 51 11.73 14.50 -0.39
CA MET A 51 11.63 13.79 0.89
C MET A 51 11.24 12.33 0.65
N ALA A 52 10.26 12.09 -0.22
CA ALA A 52 9.73 10.76 -0.55
C ALA A 52 9.34 10.66 -2.03
N PRO A 53 9.24 9.43 -2.59
CA PRO A 53 8.79 9.22 -3.97
C PRO A 53 7.32 9.58 -4.19
N SER A 54 6.93 9.72 -5.46
CA SER A 54 5.53 9.75 -5.86
C SER A 54 4.86 8.41 -5.59
N LEU A 55 3.63 8.44 -5.09
CA LEU A 55 2.76 7.27 -4.90
C LEU A 55 1.90 6.99 -6.14
N ALA A 56 1.69 8.00 -6.99
CA ALA A 56 0.98 7.83 -8.27
C ALA A 56 1.77 6.91 -9.21
N GLY A 57 1.13 5.85 -9.70
CA GLY A 57 1.71 4.86 -10.61
C GLY A 57 2.87 4.03 -10.03
N SER A 58 3.06 4.07 -8.70
CA SER A 58 4.13 3.33 -8.04
C SER A 58 3.88 1.82 -8.12
N LYS A 59 4.86 1.06 -8.61
CA LYS A 59 4.80 -0.42 -8.68
C LYS A 59 4.61 -1.07 -7.32
N ILE A 60 5.26 -0.53 -6.28
CA ILE A 60 5.06 -0.97 -4.89
C ILE A 60 3.61 -0.73 -4.46
N VAL A 61 3.01 0.39 -4.86
CA VAL A 61 1.62 0.72 -4.49
C VAL A 61 0.64 -0.18 -5.24
N THR A 62 0.76 -0.29 -6.57
CA THR A 62 -0.24 -0.96 -7.41
C THR A 62 -0.02 -2.47 -7.56
N GLY A 63 1.15 -2.99 -7.18
CA GLY A 63 1.50 -4.41 -7.23
C GLY A 63 0.97 -5.21 -6.04
N ASP A 64 1.78 -6.14 -5.54
CA ASP A 64 1.45 -7.00 -4.40
C ASP A 64 1.20 -6.15 -3.12
N PRO A 65 -0.03 -6.15 -2.57
CA PRO A 65 -0.34 -5.40 -1.35
C PRO A 65 0.46 -5.87 -0.13
N ALA A 66 0.97 -7.10 -0.09
CA ALA A 66 1.86 -7.56 0.97
C ALA A 66 3.19 -6.81 0.95
N VAL A 67 3.73 -6.48 -0.23
CA VAL A 67 4.96 -5.69 -0.38
C VAL A 67 4.74 -4.24 0.03
N LEU A 68 3.59 -3.66 -0.30
CA LEU A 68 3.24 -2.32 0.21
C LEU A 68 3.13 -2.33 1.74
N ALA A 69 2.48 -3.35 2.32
CA ALA A 69 2.37 -3.50 3.76
C ALA A 69 3.74 -3.65 4.43
N LEU A 70 4.67 -4.41 3.84
CA LEU A 70 6.06 -4.51 4.31
C LEU A 70 6.73 -3.14 4.41
N VAL A 71 6.59 -2.32 3.36
CA VAL A 71 7.16 -0.96 3.33
C VAL A 71 6.56 -0.07 4.41
N VAL A 72 5.24 -0.11 4.62
CA VAL A 72 4.59 0.68 5.66
C VAL A 72 5.01 0.23 7.05
N LEU A 73 4.99 -1.08 7.31
CA LEU A 73 5.28 -1.63 8.63
C LEU A 73 6.74 -1.46 9.00
N LYS A 74 7.66 -1.79 8.08
CA LYS A 74 9.09 -1.93 8.39
C LYS A 74 9.95 -0.77 7.88
N GLY A 75 9.40 0.09 7.02
CA GLY A 75 10.14 1.20 6.45
C GLY A 75 11.18 0.76 5.43
N ILE A 76 11.89 1.71 4.84
CA ILE A 76 12.90 1.50 3.79
C ILE A 76 14.19 2.20 4.20
N LYS A 77 15.33 1.52 4.07
CA LYS A 77 16.65 2.12 4.26
C LYS A 77 16.85 3.29 3.31
N LYS A 78 17.55 4.32 3.78
CA LYS A 78 18.02 5.39 2.89
C LYS A 78 19.12 4.81 1.99
N GLU A 79 18.85 4.81 0.68
CA GLU A 79 19.78 4.35 -0.35
C GLU A 79 19.71 5.32 -1.53
N GLY A 80 20.87 5.58 -2.16
CA GLY A 80 20.99 6.57 -3.22
C GLY A 80 20.90 8.02 -2.74
N THR A 81 20.76 8.96 -3.68
CA THR A 81 20.76 10.40 -3.44
C THR A 81 19.49 11.12 -3.91
N ASP A 82 18.53 10.37 -4.46
CA ASP A 82 17.25 10.90 -4.97
C ASP A 82 16.32 11.35 -3.83
N TYR A 83 16.42 10.68 -2.67
CA TYR A 83 15.60 10.93 -1.49
C TYR A 83 16.42 11.31 -0.26
N ILE A 84 15.97 12.34 0.44
CA ILE A 84 16.68 12.85 1.62
C ILE A 84 16.52 11.92 2.82
N GLY A 85 15.33 11.34 2.99
CA GLY A 85 14.97 10.50 4.14
C GLY A 85 15.02 9.00 3.84
N ALA A 86 15.26 8.22 4.90
CA ALA A 86 14.74 6.85 4.98
C ALA A 86 13.23 6.91 5.22
N MET A 87 12.51 5.85 4.87
CA MET A 87 11.14 5.68 5.37
C MET A 87 11.22 4.97 6.72
N ALA A 88 10.82 5.65 7.79
CA ALA A 88 10.78 5.04 9.12
C ALA A 88 9.74 3.90 9.17
N PRO A 89 9.94 2.87 10.00
CA PRO A 89 8.90 1.88 10.28
C PRO A 89 7.66 2.56 10.89
N LEU A 90 6.46 2.28 10.36
CA LEU A 90 5.20 2.82 10.87
C LEU A 90 4.32 1.75 11.54
N GLU A 91 4.87 0.58 11.84
CA GLU A 91 4.15 -0.52 12.51
C GLU A 91 3.46 -0.10 13.82
N GLY A 92 4.08 0.79 14.61
CA GLY A 92 3.45 1.34 15.82
C GLY A 92 2.31 2.33 15.54
N VAL A 93 2.34 3.04 14.41
CA VAL A 93 1.28 3.99 14.00
C VAL A 93 0.06 3.24 13.44
N TYR A 94 0.33 2.13 12.76
CA TYR A 94 -0.65 1.23 12.15
C TYR A 94 -0.63 -0.13 12.87
N ALA A 95 -0.73 -0.11 14.21
CA ALA A 95 -0.75 -1.32 15.04
C ALA A 95 -2.08 -2.09 14.93
N ASP A 96 -3.13 -1.40 14.54
CA ASP A 96 -4.45 -1.95 14.25
C ASP A 96 -4.56 -2.35 12.77
N ASP A 97 -5.10 -3.54 12.49
CA ASP A 97 -5.16 -4.10 11.14
C ASP A 97 -6.21 -3.42 10.26
N LYS A 98 -7.31 -2.90 10.84
CA LYS A 98 -8.27 -2.09 10.08
C LYS A 98 -7.61 -0.79 9.63
N LYS A 99 -6.94 -0.08 10.54
CA LYS A 99 -6.26 1.18 10.19
C LYS A 99 -5.14 0.98 9.16
N LEU A 100 -4.43 -0.15 9.23
CA LEU A 100 -3.45 -0.53 8.20
C LEU A 100 -4.15 -0.79 6.86
N ALA A 101 -5.22 -1.58 6.84
CA ALA A 101 -6.01 -1.85 5.64
C ALA A 101 -6.53 -0.55 5.01
N ASP A 102 -7.15 0.33 5.80
CA ASP A 102 -7.71 1.60 5.34
C ASP A 102 -6.65 2.48 4.64
N VAL A 103 -5.46 2.65 5.22
CA VAL A 103 -4.41 3.48 4.61
C VAL A 103 -3.82 2.83 3.34
N LEU A 104 -3.66 1.51 3.33
CA LEU A 104 -3.16 0.78 2.16
C LEU A 104 -4.17 0.90 1.01
N THR A 105 -5.45 0.68 1.29
CA THR A 105 -6.55 0.85 0.33
C THR A 105 -6.59 2.28 -0.22
N TYR A 106 -6.55 3.29 0.65
CA TYR A 106 -6.58 4.67 0.21
C TYR A 106 -5.43 5.01 -0.74
N VAL A 107 -4.20 4.63 -0.42
CA VAL A 107 -3.03 4.89 -1.29
C VAL A 107 -3.14 4.15 -2.62
N ARG A 108 -3.69 2.93 -2.61
CA ARG A 108 -3.91 2.07 -3.79
C ARG A 108 -4.99 2.55 -4.75
N GLN A 109 -5.94 3.34 -4.26
CA GLN A 109 -7.09 3.85 -5.03
C GLN A 109 -7.06 5.38 -5.24
N SER A 110 -6.06 6.05 -4.68
CA SER A 110 -5.85 7.50 -4.80
C SER A 110 -4.76 7.85 -5.81
N PHE A 111 -4.60 9.14 -6.07
CA PHE A 111 -3.51 9.70 -6.88
C PHE A 111 -3.47 9.18 -8.33
N GLY A 112 -4.63 8.75 -8.85
CA GLY A 112 -4.76 8.16 -10.19
C GLY A 112 -4.51 6.65 -10.22
N ASN A 113 -4.32 6.00 -9.07
CA ASN A 113 -4.26 4.54 -8.95
C ASN A 113 -5.68 3.94 -8.88
N SER A 114 -5.83 2.69 -9.32
CA SER A 114 -7.10 1.93 -9.25
C SER A 114 -6.88 0.47 -8.85
N ALA A 115 -5.96 0.23 -7.91
CA ALA A 115 -5.65 -1.12 -7.46
C ALA A 115 -6.69 -1.64 -6.44
N GLU A 116 -6.76 -2.97 -6.29
CA GLU A 116 -7.71 -3.64 -5.38
C GLU A 116 -7.54 -3.16 -3.93
N ALA A 117 -8.64 -3.07 -3.20
CA ALA A 117 -8.65 -2.77 -1.78
C ALA A 117 -7.90 -3.84 -0.96
N VAL A 118 -7.39 -3.45 0.20
CA VAL A 118 -6.83 -4.33 1.22
C VAL A 118 -7.85 -4.47 2.34
N THR A 119 -8.18 -5.70 2.72
CA THR A 119 -9.08 -5.97 3.85
C THR A 119 -8.32 -6.01 5.17
N PRO A 120 -8.99 -5.83 6.34
CA PRO A 120 -8.36 -6.04 7.64
C PRO A 120 -7.78 -7.46 7.79
N GLU A 121 -8.42 -8.48 7.22
CA GLU A 121 -7.93 -9.85 7.23
C GLU A 121 -6.63 -10.00 6.43
N ASP A 122 -6.51 -9.30 5.31
CA ASP A 122 -5.27 -9.26 4.52
C ASP A 122 -4.17 -8.52 5.26
N ALA A 123 -4.48 -7.39 5.88
CA ALA A 123 -3.54 -6.64 6.72
C ALA A 123 -2.97 -7.51 7.86
N ALA A 124 -3.82 -8.29 8.54
CA ALA A 124 -3.40 -9.23 9.57
C ALA A 124 -2.45 -10.33 9.01
N LYS A 125 -2.77 -10.89 7.83
CA LYS A 125 -1.90 -11.87 7.15
C LYS A 125 -0.54 -11.26 6.80
N PHE A 126 -0.53 -10.05 6.25
CA PHE A 126 0.72 -9.37 5.88
C PHE A 126 1.58 -9.06 7.10
N ARG A 127 0.97 -8.63 8.20
CA ARG A 127 1.69 -8.43 9.46
C ARG A 127 2.33 -9.72 9.95
N ALA A 128 1.59 -10.83 9.91
CA ALA A 128 2.13 -12.15 10.27
C ALA A 128 3.25 -12.60 9.32
N GLN A 129 3.11 -12.34 8.02
CA GLN A 129 4.11 -12.67 7.00
C GLN A 129 5.43 -11.93 7.22
N TRP A 130 5.38 -10.68 7.67
CA TRP A 130 6.56 -9.83 7.84
C TRP A 130 7.03 -9.69 9.30
N LYS A 131 6.50 -10.49 10.23
CA LYS A 131 6.82 -10.42 11.66
C LYS A 131 8.32 -10.53 11.97
N ASP A 132 9.05 -11.30 11.15
CA ASP A 132 10.47 -11.58 11.33
C ASP A 132 11.37 -10.56 10.62
N GLU A 133 10.79 -9.63 9.85
CA GLU A 133 11.52 -8.46 9.36
C GLU A 133 11.66 -7.44 10.49
N LYS A 134 12.89 -7.25 10.94
CA LYS A 134 13.23 -6.38 12.08
C LYS A 134 13.90 -5.09 11.67
N GLU A 135 14.44 -5.03 10.45
CA GLU A 135 15.19 -3.91 9.94
C GLU A 135 14.44 -3.26 8.77
N PRO A 136 14.64 -1.95 8.52
CA PRO A 136 14.11 -1.33 7.32
C PRO A 136 14.57 -2.06 6.06
N VAL A 137 13.67 -2.20 5.08
CA VAL A 137 13.97 -3.01 3.89
C VAL A 137 14.90 -2.27 2.93
N THR A 138 15.72 -3.03 2.20
CA THR A 138 16.56 -2.48 1.13
C THR A 138 15.79 -2.39 -0.18
N ARG A 139 16.19 -1.46 -1.06
CA ARG A 139 15.68 -1.36 -2.44
C ARG A 139 16.00 -2.62 -3.24
N ALA A 140 17.13 -3.28 -2.97
CA ALA A 140 17.48 -4.55 -3.59
C ALA A 140 16.44 -5.64 -3.27
N LYS A 141 16.08 -5.80 -1.98
CA LYS A 141 15.04 -6.76 -1.56
C LYS A 141 13.68 -6.42 -2.18
N LEU A 142 13.30 -5.15 -2.18
CA LEU A 142 12.05 -4.72 -2.83
C LEU A 142 12.03 -5.07 -4.32
N GLY A 143 13.13 -4.82 -5.03
CA GLY A 143 13.25 -5.19 -6.44
C GLY A 143 13.22 -6.69 -6.72
N GLU A 144 13.50 -7.55 -5.74
CA GLU A 144 13.28 -9.01 -5.86
C GLU A 144 11.83 -9.40 -5.62
N LEU A 145 11.15 -8.73 -4.69
CA LEU A 145 9.74 -8.97 -4.39
C LEU A 145 8.82 -8.51 -5.53
N GLU A 146 9.14 -7.38 -6.18
CA GLU A 146 8.38 -6.85 -7.32
C GLU A 146 8.47 -7.69 -8.62
N LYS A 147 9.36 -8.69 -8.67
CA LYS A 147 9.53 -9.58 -9.83
C LYS A 147 8.67 -10.83 -9.77
N LYS A 148 8.07 -11.11 -8.61
CA LYS A 148 7.22 -12.28 -8.37
C LYS A 148 5.78 -11.98 -8.79
#